data_AF-A0AAN8QFX5-F1
#
_entry.id   AF-A0AAN8QFX5-F1
#
_cell.length_a   1.000
_cell.length_b   1.000
_cell.length_c   1.000
_cell.angle_alpha   90.00
_cell.angle_beta   90.00
_cell.angle_gamma   90.00
#
_symmetry.space_group_name_H-M   'P 1'
#
loop_
_entity.id
_entity.type
_entity.pdbx_description
1 polymer ?
#
loop_
_entity_poly.entity_id
_entity_poly.type
_entity_poly.pdbx_seq_one_letter_code
_entity_poly.pdbx_strand_id
1 'polypeptide(L)'
;MIKLALFLVLVAVGAFGQLNTDHSEHHHGTSVCAYIAGADCSIFADHMLCATDAKTYNNRCEFSKAHCLEHELHFSHNGTCDPAVDKPDPNLHGNDLVYTFFCNNLKHQTCGADLEIVCGTDGKTYDNLCLFEQARCDDINLQVSTYQACPL
;
A
#
# COMPACT_ATOMS: atom_id res chain seq x y z
N MET A 1 9.33 63.73 8.80
CA MET A 1 10.54 63.04 8.31
C MET A 1 10.08 61.73 7.68
N ILE A 2 10.09 61.65 6.35
CA ILE A 2 9.51 60.59 5.52
C ILE A 2 10.64 59.80 4.85
N LYS A 3 10.62 58.47 5.07
CA LYS A 3 11.03 57.28 4.26
C LYS A 3 12.33 57.21 3.42
N LEU A 4 12.74 55.93 3.23
CA LEU A 4 13.66 55.30 2.23
C LEU A 4 15.16 55.33 2.55
N ALA A 5 15.99 54.30 2.35
CA ALA A 5 15.87 52.85 2.08
C ALA A 5 17.30 52.29 1.90
N LEU A 6 17.51 50.99 2.18
CA LEU A 6 18.52 50.04 1.62
C LEU A 6 20.01 50.45 1.66
N PHE A 7 20.99 49.60 1.99
CA PHE A 7 21.34 48.31 1.41
C PHE A 7 22.30 47.58 2.36
N LEU A 8 22.05 46.33 2.69
CA LEU A 8 23.14 45.36 2.86
C LEU A 8 22.66 44.04 2.26
N VAL A 9 23.22 43.76 1.08
CA VAL A 9 23.08 42.51 0.34
C VAL A 9 23.89 41.46 1.08
N LEU A 10 23.23 40.44 1.62
CA LEU A 10 23.86 39.15 1.88
C LEU A 10 23.08 38.12 1.06
N VAL A 11 23.74 37.62 0.02
CA VAL A 11 23.24 36.61 -0.90
C VAL A 11 23.13 35.27 -0.17
N ALA A 12 22.05 34.57 -0.52
CA ALA A 12 21.60 33.26 -0.08
C ALA A 12 22.67 32.18 0.07
N VAL A 13 22.46 31.30 1.06
CA VAL A 13 22.40 29.86 0.79
C VAL A 13 21.17 29.33 1.52
N GLY A 14 20.18 28.88 0.75
CA GLY A 14 19.02 28.21 1.27
C GLY A 14 19.42 26.87 1.88
N ALA A 15 19.03 26.66 3.12
CA ALA A 15 18.84 25.33 3.66
C ALA A 15 17.32 25.14 3.85
N PHE A 16 16.61 24.99 2.73
CA PHE A 16 15.44 24.13 2.77
C PHE A 16 16.03 22.76 3.11
N GLY A 17 15.83 22.34 4.36
CA GLY A 17 16.13 20.99 4.77
C GLY A 17 15.44 20.09 3.76
N GLN A 18 16.25 19.43 2.93
CA GLN A 18 15.82 18.30 2.16
C GLN A 18 15.34 17.29 3.20
N LEU A 19 14.03 17.21 3.40
CA LEU A 19 13.44 15.93 3.75
C LEU A 19 13.88 15.01 2.61
N ASN A 20 14.92 14.25 2.89
CA ASN A 20 15.30 13.10 2.09
C ASN A 20 14.07 12.19 2.12
N THR A 21 13.20 12.33 1.13
CA THR A 21 12.31 11.24 0.76
C THR A 21 13.22 10.18 0.18
N ASP A 22 13.65 9.28 1.04
CA ASP A 22 14.18 8.00 0.64
C ASP A 22 13.14 7.35 -0.28
N HIS A 23 13.39 7.41 -1.58
CA HIS A 23 12.51 6.92 -2.64
C HIS A 23 12.83 5.45 -2.97
N SER A 24 13.12 4.63 -1.96
CA SER A 24 13.41 3.21 -2.13
C SER A 24 12.84 2.31 -1.02
N GLU A 25 11.64 2.59 -0.52
CA GLU A 25 10.86 1.62 0.28
C GLU A 25 9.40 1.56 -0.22
N HIS A 26 9.12 0.60 -1.09
CA HIS A 26 7.83 -0.11 -1.24
C HIS A 26 6.55 0.68 -0.86
N HIS A 27 6.25 1.75 -1.60
CA HIS A 27 4.96 2.46 -1.52
C HIS A 27 3.73 1.63 -1.98
N HIS A 28 3.89 0.33 -2.23
CA HIS A 28 2.78 -0.59 -2.46
C HIS A 28 1.96 -0.84 -1.19
N GLY A 29 2.58 -0.74 -0.01
CA GLY A 29 1.95 -1.11 1.26
C GLY A 29 0.90 -0.11 1.78
N THR A 30 1.08 1.20 1.56
CA THR A 30 0.24 2.20 2.24
C THR A 30 -1.19 2.25 1.75
N SER A 31 -1.43 2.22 0.42
CA SER A 31 -2.81 2.21 -0.12
C SER A 31 -3.52 0.88 0.15
N VAL A 32 -2.78 -0.23 0.03
CA VAL A 32 -3.28 -1.59 0.30
C VAL A 32 -3.66 -1.75 1.77
N CYS A 33 -2.78 -1.35 2.69
CA CYS A 33 -3.07 -1.44 4.12
C CYS A 33 -4.17 -0.49 4.58
N ALA A 34 -4.27 0.70 3.99
CA ALA A 34 -5.38 1.62 4.25
C ALA A 34 -6.74 0.99 3.85
N TYR A 35 -6.79 0.29 2.72
CA TYR A 35 -7.98 -0.47 2.31
C TYR A 35 -8.32 -1.58 3.31
N ILE A 36 -7.32 -2.39 3.66
CA ILE A 36 -7.49 -3.57 4.52
C ILE A 36 -7.89 -3.17 5.94
N ALA A 37 -7.40 -2.04 6.45
CA ALA A 37 -7.79 -1.51 7.75
C ALA A 37 -9.31 -1.32 7.88
N GLY A 38 -9.98 -0.91 6.80
CA GLY A 38 -11.43 -0.71 6.74
C GLY A 38 -12.26 -1.96 6.43
N ALA A 39 -11.63 -3.09 6.08
CA ALA A 39 -12.35 -4.30 5.70
C ALA A 39 -13.11 -4.92 6.90
N ASP A 40 -14.36 -5.32 6.70
CA ASP A 40 -15.06 -6.18 7.66
C ASP A 40 -14.56 -7.62 7.48
N CYS A 41 -13.77 -8.12 8.43
CA CYS A 41 -13.19 -9.46 8.30
C CYS A 41 -14.16 -10.58 8.65
N SER A 42 -15.34 -10.26 9.21
CA SER A 42 -16.34 -11.26 9.64
C SER A 42 -17.14 -11.87 8.48
N ILE A 43 -17.13 -11.23 7.30
CA ILE A 43 -17.84 -11.71 6.10
C ILE A 43 -17.06 -12.80 5.35
N PHE A 44 -15.76 -12.97 5.66
CA PHE A 44 -14.93 -13.97 5.02
C PHE A 44 -15.03 -15.31 5.75
N ALA A 45 -15.05 -16.40 4.98
CA ALA A 45 -15.05 -17.75 5.54
C ALA A 45 -13.78 -18.02 6.38
N ASP A 46 -13.94 -18.85 7.41
CA ASP A 46 -12.85 -19.31 8.26
C ASP A 46 -11.91 -20.22 7.47
N HIS A 47 -10.81 -19.65 7.00
CA HIS A 47 -9.69 -20.34 6.38
C HIS A 47 -8.44 -20.01 7.20
N MET A 48 -8.26 -20.76 8.28
CA MET A 48 -7.24 -20.51 9.28
C MET A 48 -5.83 -20.59 8.67
N LEU A 49 -4.90 -19.76 9.17
CA LEU A 49 -3.50 -19.76 8.79
C LEU A 49 -2.62 -19.44 10.00
N CYS A 50 -1.39 -19.96 10.00
CA CYS A 50 -0.37 -19.67 10.99
C CYS A 50 0.60 -18.63 10.44
N ALA A 51 0.98 -17.68 11.29
CA ALA A 51 1.97 -16.65 10.99
C ALA A 51 3.29 -16.86 11.75
N THR A 52 4.30 -16.03 11.47
CA THR A 52 5.65 -16.15 12.06
C THR A 52 5.71 -15.79 13.54
N ASP A 53 4.67 -15.16 14.09
CA ASP A 53 4.49 -14.90 15.52
C ASP A 53 3.90 -16.10 16.29
N ALA A 54 3.76 -17.26 15.63
CA ALA A 54 3.10 -18.47 16.14
C ALA A 54 1.63 -18.26 16.54
N LYS A 55 0.97 -17.24 15.97
CA LYS A 55 -0.46 -17.01 16.14
C LYS A 55 -1.24 -17.54 14.95
N THR A 56 -2.37 -18.17 15.27
CA THR A 56 -3.35 -18.56 14.25
C THR A 56 -4.33 -17.42 13.99
N TYR A 57 -4.49 -17.08 12.72
CA TYR A 57 -5.47 -16.12 12.23
C TYR A 57 -6.64 -16.87 11.60
N ASN A 58 -7.88 -16.46 11.88
CA ASN A 58 -9.09 -17.15 11.40
C ASN A 58 -9.21 -17.12 9.88
N ASN A 59 -8.72 -16.06 9.24
CA ASN A 59 -8.73 -15.91 7.80
C ASN A 59 -7.63 -14.93 7.35
N ARG A 60 -7.47 -14.80 6.02
CA ARG A 60 -6.47 -13.91 5.39
C ARG A 60 -6.74 -12.43 5.65
N CYS A 61 -8.00 -12.02 5.87
CA CYS A 61 -8.32 -10.63 6.19
C CYS A 61 -7.70 -10.24 7.54
N GLU A 62 -7.91 -11.05 8.57
CA GLU A 62 -7.37 -10.82 9.92
C GLU A 62 -5.84 -10.83 9.93
N PHE A 63 -5.22 -11.79 9.22
CA PHE A 63 -3.77 -11.79 9.04
C PHE A 63 -3.29 -10.52 8.35
N SER A 64 -3.95 -10.12 7.26
CA SER A 64 -3.52 -8.95 6.49
C SER A 64 -3.61 -7.66 7.30
N LYS A 65 -4.63 -7.51 8.14
CA LYS A 65 -4.71 -6.41 9.11
C LYS A 65 -3.54 -6.41 10.07
N ALA A 66 -3.19 -7.56 10.64
CA ALA A 66 -2.06 -7.65 11.56
C ALA A 66 -0.72 -7.38 10.88
N HIS A 67 -0.50 -7.92 9.67
CA HIS A 67 0.71 -7.62 8.89
C HIS A 67 0.83 -6.11 8.58
N CYS A 68 -0.28 -5.45 8.27
CA CYS A 68 -0.30 -4.01 8.05
C CYS A 68 0.02 -3.17 9.31
N LEU A 69 -0.10 -3.77 10.51
CA LEU A 69 0.33 -3.14 11.77
C LEU A 69 1.78 -3.53 12.12
N GLU A 70 2.20 -4.73 11.72
CA GLU A 70 3.50 -5.32 12.01
C GLU A 70 4.09 -5.91 10.71
N HIS A 71 4.81 -5.11 9.93
CA HIS A 71 5.28 -5.51 8.59
C HIS A 71 6.26 -6.70 8.58
N GLU A 72 6.89 -7.01 9.72
CA GLU A 72 7.76 -8.18 9.90
C GLU A 72 6.96 -9.48 10.18
N LEU A 73 5.64 -9.37 10.42
CA LEU A 73 4.77 -10.53 10.54
C LEU A 73 4.60 -11.17 9.17
N HIS A 74 4.96 -12.44 9.03
CA HIS A 74 4.87 -13.14 7.76
C HIS A 74 4.02 -14.40 7.88
N PHE A 75 3.64 -14.93 6.72
CA PHE A 75 2.94 -16.19 6.65
C PHE A 75 3.90 -17.34 6.98
N SER A 76 3.45 -18.31 7.76
CA SER A 76 4.19 -19.56 8.00
C SER A 76 3.60 -20.68 7.17
N HIS A 77 2.33 -21.02 7.39
CA HIS A 77 1.63 -22.05 6.62
C HIS A 77 0.10 -21.92 6.79
N ASN A 78 -0.65 -22.67 5.99
CA ASN A 78 -2.10 -22.77 6.14
C ASN A 78 -2.46 -23.68 7.33
N GLY A 79 -3.60 -23.41 7.97
CA GLY A 79 -4.07 -24.12 9.16
C GLY A 79 -3.66 -23.46 10.47
N THR A 80 -3.98 -24.11 11.59
CA THR A 80 -3.59 -23.68 12.94
C THR A 80 -2.09 -23.89 13.16
N CYS A 81 -1.47 -23.03 13.98
CA CYS A 81 -0.09 -23.23 14.40
C CYS A 81 0.08 -24.52 15.22
N ASP A 82 1.17 -25.23 14.95
CA ASP A 82 1.65 -26.40 15.68
C ASP A 82 3.16 -26.24 15.96
N PRO A 83 3.56 -26.03 17.23
CA PRO A 83 4.96 -25.83 17.61
C PRO A 83 5.94 -26.92 17.14
N ALA A 84 5.46 -28.12 16.80
CA ALA A 84 6.29 -29.20 16.28
C ALA A 84 6.60 -29.06 14.77
N VAL A 85 5.82 -28.28 14.03
CA VAL A 85 5.81 -28.25 12.56
C VAL A 85 6.01 -26.83 12.01
N ASP A 86 5.68 -25.80 12.79
CA ASP A 86 5.73 -24.41 12.37
C ASP A 86 7.12 -24.03 11.84
N LYS A 87 7.17 -23.78 10.54
CA LYS A 87 8.35 -23.26 9.84
C LYS A 87 7.88 -22.15 8.91
N PRO A 88 8.58 -21.00 8.86
CA PRO A 88 8.29 -19.97 7.89
C PRO A 88 8.36 -20.54 6.47
N ASP A 89 7.39 -20.22 5.62
CA ASP A 89 7.50 -20.52 4.19
C ASP A 89 8.53 -19.56 3.58
N PRO A 90 9.69 -20.05 3.09
CA PRO A 90 10.73 -19.18 2.57
C PRO A 90 10.35 -18.49 1.26
N ASN A 91 9.25 -18.88 0.61
CA ASN A 91 8.84 -18.36 -0.68
C ASN A 91 7.59 -17.47 -0.62
N LEU A 92 6.95 -17.33 0.55
CA LEU A 92 5.72 -16.56 0.67
C LEU A 92 5.80 -15.56 1.82
N HIS A 93 5.93 -14.28 1.47
CA HIS A 93 6.02 -13.20 2.45
C HIS A 93 4.63 -12.68 2.82
N GLY A 94 4.56 -11.98 3.95
CA GLY A 94 3.31 -11.33 4.39
C GLY A 94 2.74 -10.39 3.34
N ASN A 95 3.59 -9.55 2.73
CA ASN A 95 3.21 -8.60 1.68
C ASN A 95 2.52 -9.29 0.49
N ASP A 96 3.01 -10.46 0.05
CA ASP A 96 2.43 -11.21 -1.06
C ASP A 96 0.99 -11.67 -0.75
N LEU A 97 0.78 -12.14 0.48
CA LEU A 97 -0.53 -12.61 0.93
C LEU A 97 -1.51 -11.45 1.11
N VAL A 98 -1.03 -10.34 1.67
CA VAL A 98 -1.79 -9.08 1.84
C VAL A 98 -2.22 -8.51 0.50
N TYR A 99 -1.29 -8.44 -0.46
CA TYR A 99 -1.56 -7.93 -1.80
C TYR A 99 -2.54 -8.83 -2.56
N THR A 100 -2.36 -10.16 -2.47
CA THR A 100 -3.29 -11.13 -3.07
C THR A 100 -4.69 -10.99 -2.47
N PHE A 101 -4.81 -10.81 -1.15
CA PHE A 101 -6.10 -10.58 -0.50
C PHE A 101 -6.75 -9.28 -0.99
N PHE A 102 -6.00 -8.19 -1.03
CA PHE A 102 -6.47 -6.91 -1.56
C PHE A 102 -7.03 -7.03 -2.98
N CYS A 103 -6.26 -7.60 -3.91
CA CYS A 103 -6.67 -7.70 -5.31
C CYS A 103 -7.89 -8.60 -5.53
N ASN A 104 -7.99 -9.72 -4.79
CA ASN A 104 -9.17 -10.58 -4.87
C ASN A 104 -10.46 -9.89 -4.42
N ASN A 105 -10.36 -8.93 -3.49
CA ASN A 105 -11.50 -8.17 -3.01
C ASN A 105 -11.80 -6.97 -3.92
N LEU A 106 -10.77 -6.23 -4.32
CA LEU A 106 -10.92 -5.05 -5.17
C LEU A 106 -11.50 -5.40 -6.55
N LYS A 107 -11.18 -6.58 -7.10
CA LYS A 107 -11.70 -7.03 -8.41
C LYS A 107 -13.23 -7.17 -8.43
N HIS A 108 -13.85 -7.45 -7.31
CA HIS A 108 -15.31 -7.58 -7.20
C HIS A 108 -15.99 -6.29 -6.72
N GLN A 109 -15.20 -5.25 -6.45
CA GLN A 109 -15.70 -3.96 -5.99
C GLN A 109 -16.07 -3.08 -7.18
N THR A 110 -17.25 -2.47 -7.11
CA THR A 110 -17.62 -1.39 -8.02
C THR A 110 -16.93 -0.11 -7.57
N CYS A 111 -16.09 0.47 -8.44
CA CYS A 111 -15.51 1.78 -8.19
C CYS A 111 -16.57 2.88 -8.31
N GLY A 112 -16.44 3.93 -7.50
CA GLY A 112 -17.30 5.11 -7.57
C GLY A 112 -17.15 5.86 -8.89
N ALA A 113 -18.08 6.79 -9.15
CA ALA A 113 -18.06 7.65 -10.33
C ALA A 113 -17.32 8.98 -10.09
N ASP A 114 -16.69 9.14 -8.93
CA ASP A 114 -15.91 10.33 -8.60
C ASP A 114 -14.70 10.42 -9.55
N LEU A 115 -14.55 11.58 -10.19
CA LEU A 115 -13.51 11.85 -11.18
C LEU A 115 -12.27 12.46 -10.50
N GLU A 116 -11.53 11.63 -9.78
CA GLU A 116 -10.24 11.95 -9.18
C GLU A 116 -9.12 11.31 -9.99
N ILE A 117 -8.91 11.85 -11.19
CA ILE A 117 -8.09 11.20 -12.23
C ILE A 117 -6.64 10.96 -11.81
N VAL A 118 -6.08 9.85 -12.30
CA VAL A 118 -4.71 9.41 -12.04
C VAL A 118 -4.05 9.00 -13.35
N CYS A 119 -2.83 9.46 -13.61
CA CYS A 119 -1.99 8.97 -14.69
C CYS A 119 -1.10 7.84 -14.19
N GLY A 120 -1.15 6.68 -14.86
CA GLY A 120 -0.25 5.56 -14.61
C GLY A 120 1.08 5.67 -15.34
N THR A 121 2.10 4.95 -14.85
CA THR A 121 3.38 4.80 -15.55
C THR A 121 3.27 4.04 -16.88
N ASP A 122 2.13 3.40 -17.14
CA ASP A 122 1.79 2.79 -18.44
C ASP A 122 1.23 3.80 -19.46
N GLY A 123 1.17 5.09 -19.09
CA GLY A 123 0.66 6.16 -19.94
C GLY A 123 -0.87 6.22 -20.03
N LYS A 124 -1.61 5.43 -19.23
CA LYS A 124 -3.07 5.48 -19.20
C LYS A 124 -3.58 6.41 -18.12
N THR A 125 -4.64 7.16 -18.44
CA THR A 125 -5.41 7.92 -17.45
C THR A 125 -6.53 7.05 -16.92
N TYR A 126 -6.63 6.95 -15.60
CA TYR A 126 -7.68 6.26 -14.87
C TYR A 126 -8.62 7.29 -14.25
N ASP A 127 -9.93 7.05 -14.31
CA ASP A 127 -10.92 8.03 -13.82
C ASP A 127 -10.82 8.27 -12.31
N ASN A 128 -10.32 7.28 -11.56
CA ASN A 128 -9.98 7.39 -10.16
C ASN A 128 -8.96 6.37 -9.70
N LEU A 129 -8.49 6.53 -8.46
CA LEU A 129 -7.52 5.64 -7.82
C LEU A 129 -8.03 4.20 -7.70
N CYS A 130 -9.33 3.97 -7.53
CA CYS A 130 -9.88 2.60 -7.45
C CYS A 130 -9.67 1.84 -8.78
N LEU A 131 -9.94 2.48 -9.91
CA LEU A 131 -9.70 1.89 -11.23
C LEU A 131 -8.21 1.70 -11.53
N PHE A 132 -7.37 2.63 -11.09
CA PHE A 132 -5.92 2.48 -11.16
C PHE A 132 -5.44 1.25 -10.35
N GLU A 133 -5.93 1.09 -9.12
CA GLU A 133 -5.58 -0.05 -8.26
C GLU A 133 -6.08 -1.38 -8.82
N GLN A 134 -7.25 -1.40 -9.46
CA GLN A 134 -7.74 -2.58 -10.18
C GLN A 134 -6.80 -2.98 -11.32
N ALA A 135 -6.30 -2.01 -12.10
CA ALA A 135 -5.32 -2.30 -13.13
C ALA A 135 -3.96 -2.72 -12.56
N ARG A 136 -3.55 -2.13 -11.43
CA ARG A 136 -2.31 -2.52 -10.74
C ARG A 136 -2.35 -3.96 -10.24
N CYS A 137 -3.52 -4.51 -9.93
CA CYS A 137 -3.67 -5.93 -9.62
C CYS A 137 -3.29 -6.87 -10.77
N ASP A 138 -3.30 -6.39 -12.02
CA ASP A 138 -2.82 -7.13 -13.19
C ASP A 138 -1.34 -6.81 -13.53
N ASP A 139 -0.82 -5.65 -13.08
CA ASP A 139 0.58 -5.24 -13.20
C ASP A 139 1.07 -4.58 -11.90
N ILE A 140 1.73 -5.35 -11.04
CA ILE A 140 2.23 -4.88 -9.74
C ILE A 140 3.25 -3.73 -9.87
N ASN A 141 3.89 -3.58 -11.03
CA ASN A 141 4.87 -2.52 -11.27
C ASN A 141 4.22 -1.20 -11.73
N LEU A 142 2.92 -1.20 -11.99
CA LEU A 142 2.18 0.01 -12.33
C LEU A 142 2.20 0.96 -11.14
N GLN A 143 2.71 2.17 -11.37
CA GLN A 143 2.81 3.22 -10.37
C GLN A 143 2.05 4.45 -10.83
N VAL A 144 1.65 5.29 -9.86
CA VAL A 144 1.09 6.59 -10.16
C VAL A 144 2.22 7.48 -10.68
N SER A 145 2.06 7.98 -11.90
CA SER A 145 2.96 8.99 -12.46
C SER A 145 2.58 10.40 -12.01
N THR A 146 1.27 10.74 -11.99
CA THR A 146 0.75 12.02 -11.51
C THR A 146 -0.73 11.91 -11.17
N TYR A 147 -1.23 12.78 -10.29
CA TYR A 147 -2.66 12.90 -9.95
C TYR A 147 -3.38 13.88 -10.91
N GLN A 148 -3.13 13.67 -12.21
CA GLN A 148 -3.66 14.43 -13.33
C GLN A 148 -3.79 13.48 -14.53
N ALA A 149 -4.39 13.95 -15.63
CA ALA A 149 -4.41 13.18 -16.88
C ALA A 149 -2.99 12.96 -17.42
N CYS A 150 -2.77 11.82 -18.08
CA CYS A 150 -1.53 11.59 -18.80
C CYS A 150 -1.39 12.56 -19.99
N PRO A 151 -0.15 12.94 -20.36
CA PRO A 151 0.10 13.66 -21.59
C PRO A 151 -0.44 12.88 -22.81
N LEU A 152 -1.03 13.61 -23.76
CA LEU A 152 -1.46 13.09 -25.06
C LEU A 152 -0.30 12.98 -26.05
#